data_AF-A0A1C6IGI9-F1
#
_entry.id   AF-A0A1C6IGI9-F1
#
_cell.length_a   1.000
_cell.length_b   1.000
_cell.length_c   1.000
_cell.angle_alpha   90.00
_cell.angle_beta   90.00
_cell.angle_gamma   90.00
#
_symmetry.space_group_name_H-M   'P 1'
#
loop_
_entity.id
_entity.type
_entity.pdbx_description
1 polymer ?
#
loop_
_entity_poly.entity_id
_entity_poly.type
_entity_poly.pdbx_seq_one_letter_code
_entity_poly.pdbx_strand_id
1 'polypeptide(L)'
;MTEQHIAICEALDWRVHDDPEEDYVELEKYSPAGEDFIFGVQKGNFIKNVREYADDFDVDEHVELWIEGRGKRGVPATARELVEDAEAIRDMLNELAVALTVAAAKEGATS
;
A
#
# COMPACT_ATOMS: atom_id res chain seq x y z
N MET A 1 -9.46 5.32 11.75
CA MET A 1 -9.13 6.08 10.52
C MET A 1 -9.95 7.37 10.50
N THR A 2 -9.47 8.44 9.84
CA THR A 2 -10.18 9.73 9.73
C THR A 2 -10.41 10.09 8.25
N GLU A 3 -11.32 11.03 7.96
CA GLU A 3 -11.52 11.53 6.59
C GLU A 3 -10.23 12.11 5.97
N GLN A 4 -9.38 12.73 6.81
CA GLN A 4 -8.09 13.24 6.36
C GLN A 4 -7.13 12.12 5.95
N HIS A 5 -7.13 10.97 6.65
CA HIS A 5 -6.33 9.82 6.22
C HIS A 5 -6.80 9.31 4.85
N ILE A 6 -8.12 9.22 4.63
CA ILE A 6 -8.69 8.82 3.34
C ILE A 6 -8.23 9.78 2.24
N ALA A 7 -8.36 11.09 2.47
CA ALA A 7 -7.94 12.10 1.48
C ALA A 7 -6.44 12.03 1.13
N ILE A 8 -5.58 11.65 2.09
CA ILE A 8 -4.14 11.45 1.83
C ILE A 8 -3.92 10.21 0.96
N CYS A 9 -4.60 9.09 1.26
CA CYS A 9 -4.54 7.88 0.44
C CYS A 9 -4.95 8.18 -1.01
N GLU A 10 -6.11 8.81 -1.19
CA GLU A 10 -6.66 9.15 -2.51
C GLU A 10 -5.79 10.15 -3.28
N ALA A 11 -5.16 11.11 -2.60
CA ALA A 11 -4.22 12.05 -3.22
C ALA A 11 -2.95 11.37 -3.75
N LEU A 12 -2.64 10.17 -3.26
CA LEU A 12 -1.57 9.30 -3.74
C LEU A 12 -2.11 8.17 -4.64
N ASP A 13 -3.31 8.33 -5.20
CA ASP A 13 -4.01 7.39 -6.09
C ASP A 13 -4.33 6.02 -5.47
N TRP A 14 -4.32 5.91 -4.14
CA TRP A 14 -4.84 4.72 -3.46
C TRP A 14 -6.36 4.78 -3.36
N ARG A 15 -7.03 3.73 -3.79
CA ARG A 15 -8.46 3.51 -3.50
C ARG A 15 -8.59 2.97 -2.09
N VAL A 16 -9.58 3.48 -1.36
CA VAL A 16 -9.87 3.09 0.02
C VAL A 16 -11.22 2.38 0.06
N HIS A 17 -11.21 1.11 0.45
CA HIS A 17 -12.41 0.31 0.65
C HIS A 17 -12.68 0.20 2.15
N ASP A 18 -13.50 1.12 2.66
CA ASP A 18 -13.86 1.23 4.08
C ASP A 18 -15.31 0.80 4.31
N ASP A 19 -15.52 -0.44 4.77
CA ASP A 19 -16.84 -0.92 5.19
C ASP A 19 -17.07 -0.54 6.66
N PRO A 20 -18.08 0.30 7.00
CA PRO A 20 -18.32 0.75 8.37
C PRO A 20 -18.64 -0.38 9.37
N GLU A 21 -19.02 -1.57 8.90
CA GLU A 21 -19.29 -2.73 9.75
C GLU A 21 -18.03 -3.53 10.11
N GLU A 22 -16.93 -3.32 9.37
CA GLU A 22 -15.65 -4.00 9.56
C GLU A 22 -14.65 -3.16 10.38
N ASP A 23 -13.68 -3.81 11.02
CA ASP A 23 -12.61 -3.15 11.80
C ASP A 23 -11.29 -2.95 11.02
N TYR A 24 -11.26 -3.39 9.76
CA TYR A 24 -10.15 -3.22 8.82
C TYR A 24 -10.58 -2.42 7.58
N VAL A 25 -9.58 -1.91 6.87
CA VAL A 25 -9.74 -1.18 5.60
C VAL A 25 -8.80 -1.78 4.58
N GLU A 26 -9.25 -1.91 3.34
CA GLU A 26 -8.41 -2.33 2.22
C GLU A 26 -7.97 -1.12 1.39
N LEU A 27 -6.71 -1.14 0.98
CA LEU A 27 -6.09 -0.14 0.14
C LEU A 27 -5.67 -0.81 -1.15
N GLU A 28 -6.12 -0.26 -2.28
CA GLU A 28 -5.87 -0.78 -3.62
C GLU A 28 -5.16 0.28 -4.47
N LYS A 29 -4.13 -0.13 -5.21
CA LYS A 29 -3.49 0.70 -6.23
C LYS A 29 -2.82 -0.18 -7.29
N TYR A 30 -2.90 0.23 -8.56
CA TYR A 30 -2.14 -0.44 -9.61
C TYR A 30 -0.66 -0.09 -9.50
N SER A 31 0.20 -1.10 -9.55
CA SER A 31 1.65 -0.93 -9.69
C SER A 31 2.02 -0.43 -11.09
N PRO A 32 3.25 0.07 -11.32
CA PRO A 32 3.69 0.52 -12.64
C PRO A 32 3.61 -0.54 -13.74
N ALA A 33 3.83 -1.82 -13.43
CA ALA A 33 3.69 -2.91 -14.40
C ALA A 33 2.24 -3.42 -14.52
N GLY A 34 1.30 -2.87 -13.74
CA GLY A 34 -0.13 -3.16 -13.82
C GLY A 34 -0.60 -4.30 -12.91
N GLU A 35 0.18 -4.69 -11.91
CA GLU A 35 -0.31 -5.53 -10.81
C GLU A 35 -1.43 -4.78 -10.07
N ASP A 36 -2.55 -5.47 -9.85
CA ASP A 36 -3.64 -4.99 -9.01
C ASP A 36 -3.27 -5.25 -7.53
N PHE A 37 -2.53 -4.32 -6.93
CA PHE A 37 -1.97 -4.48 -5.60
C PHE A 37 -2.98 -4.04 -4.52
N ILE A 38 -3.31 -4.96 -3.61
CA ILE A 38 -4.29 -4.75 -2.54
C ILE A 38 -3.69 -5.22 -1.22
N PHE A 39 -3.84 -4.41 -0.17
CA PHE A 39 -3.51 -4.83 1.19
C PHE A 39 -4.51 -4.29 2.22
N GLY A 40 -4.69 -5.03 3.32
CA GLY A 40 -5.61 -4.68 4.39
C GLY A 40 -4.88 -4.34 5.70
N VAL A 41 -5.36 -3.32 6.41
CA VAL A 41 -4.87 -2.94 7.75
C VAL A 41 -6.02 -2.63 8.69
N GLN A 42 -5.81 -2.81 10.00
CA GLN A 42 -6.83 -2.43 10.99
C GLN A 42 -7.03 -0.91 11.01
N LYS A 43 -8.28 -0.46 11.20
CA LYS A 43 -8.65 0.97 11.28
C LYS A 43 -8.14 1.63 12.55
N GLY A 44 -8.03 0.86 13.64
CA GLY A 44 -7.41 1.29 14.89
C GLY A 44 -5.91 1.35 14.74
N ASN A 45 -5.28 2.47 15.14
CA ASN A 45 -3.86 2.75 14.87
C ASN A 45 -3.48 2.73 13.38
N PHE A 46 -4.41 3.11 12.49
CA PHE A 46 -4.25 3.06 11.03
C PHE A 46 -2.85 3.45 10.51
N ILE A 47 -2.34 4.64 10.87
CA ILE A 47 -1.03 5.11 10.39
C ILE A 47 0.10 4.15 10.79
N LYS A 48 0.06 3.66 12.02
CA LYS A 48 1.05 2.70 12.53
C LYS A 48 0.97 1.40 11.74
N ASN A 49 -0.23 0.87 11.51
CA ASN A 49 -0.39 -0.40 10.80
C ASN A 49 0.04 -0.30 9.33
N VAL A 50 -0.23 0.83 8.65
CA VAL A 50 0.29 1.08 7.30
C VAL A 50 1.81 1.12 7.30
N ARG A 51 2.42 1.77 8.31
CA ARG A 51 3.87 1.79 8.47
C ARG A 51 4.45 0.40 8.71
N GLU A 52 3.87 -0.38 9.63
CA GLU A 52 4.31 -1.76 9.90
C GLU A 52 4.20 -2.63 8.64
N TYR A 53 3.09 -2.54 7.89
CA TYR A 53 2.95 -3.25 6.62
C TYR A 53 4.04 -2.86 5.60
N ALA A 54 4.34 -1.56 5.48
CA ALA A 54 5.39 -1.08 4.57
C ALA A 54 6.80 -1.51 5.01
N ASP A 55 7.07 -1.55 6.31
CA ASP A 55 8.36 -1.97 6.88
C ASP A 55 8.56 -3.49 6.76
N ASP A 56 7.47 -4.27 6.80
CA ASP A 56 7.48 -5.73 6.69
C ASP A 56 7.40 -6.25 5.23
N PHE A 57 7.16 -5.37 4.24
CA PHE A 57 7.06 -5.78 2.84
C PHE A 57 8.41 -6.25 2.29
N ASP A 58 8.51 -7.55 2.00
CA ASP A 58 9.69 -8.19 1.42
C ASP A 58 9.54 -8.38 -0.09
N VAL A 59 10.48 -7.79 -0.84
CA VAL A 59 10.49 -7.83 -2.31
C VAL A 59 10.69 -9.25 -2.83
N ASP A 60 11.56 -10.04 -2.21
CA ASP A 60 11.87 -11.39 -2.64
C ASP A 60 10.68 -12.32 -2.36
N GLU A 61 10.02 -12.19 -1.19
CA GLU A 61 8.80 -12.95 -0.87
C GLU A 61 7.66 -12.64 -1.85
N HIS A 62 7.44 -11.37 -2.19
CA HIS A 62 6.42 -10.97 -3.17
C HIS A 62 6.73 -11.54 -4.56
N VAL A 63 8.00 -11.51 -4.98
CA VAL A 63 8.44 -12.10 -6.26
C VAL A 63 8.22 -13.61 -6.28
N GLU A 64 8.60 -14.32 -5.21
CA GLU A 64 8.42 -15.76 -5.09
C GLU A 64 6.93 -16.17 -5.16
N LEU A 65 6.04 -15.36 -4.58
CA LEU A 65 4.59 -15.60 -4.64
C LEU A 65 4.05 -15.57 -6.08
N TRP A 66 4.59 -14.69 -6.92
CA TRP A 66 4.04 -14.42 -8.26
C TRP A 66 4.83 -15.04 -9.41
N ILE A 67 6.05 -15.53 -9.18
CA ILE A 67 6.95 -15.96 -10.26
C ILE A 67 6.37 -17.09 -11.13
N GLU A 68 5.60 -18.01 -10.56
CA GLU A 68 4.92 -19.09 -11.31
C GLU A 68 3.69 -18.60 -12.09
N GLY A 69 3.10 -17.49 -11.63
CA GLY A 69 1.93 -16.83 -12.23
C GLY A 69 2.26 -15.79 -13.29
N ARG A 70 3.54 -15.47 -13.49
CA ARG A 70 4.03 -14.43 -14.41
C ARG A 70 3.41 -14.47 -15.80
N GLY A 71 3.14 -13.29 -16.36
CA GLY A 71 2.53 -13.12 -17.69
C GLY A 71 1.04 -13.43 -17.75
N LYS A 72 0.35 -13.51 -16.60
CA LYS A 72 -1.09 -13.75 -16.51
C LYS A 72 -1.73 -12.74 -15.57
N ARG A 73 -2.95 -12.29 -15.90
CA ARG A 73 -3.80 -11.47 -15.02
C ARG A 73 -3.10 -10.22 -14.44
N GLY A 74 -2.32 -9.52 -15.26
CA GLY A 74 -1.61 -8.30 -14.83
C GLY A 74 -0.26 -8.54 -14.18
N VAL A 75 0.11 -9.79 -13.86
CA VAL A 75 1.45 -10.11 -13.33
C VAL A 75 2.50 -9.92 -14.44
N PRO A 76 3.62 -9.22 -14.18
CA PRO A 76 4.73 -9.04 -15.11
C PRO A 76 5.17 -10.33 -15.80
N ALA A 77 5.63 -10.27 -17.05
CA ALA A 77 5.90 -11.46 -17.86
C ALA A 77 7.27 -12.08 -17.58
N THR A 78 8.25 -11.26 -17.24
CA THR A 78 9.62 -11.69 -16.93
C THR A 78 9.92 -11.58 -15.44
N ALA A 79 10.87 -12.40 -14.98
CA ALA A 79 11.35 -12.32 -13.61
C ALA A 79 11.93 -10.94 -13.28
N ARG A 80 12.59 -10.29 -14.25
CA ARG A 80 13.13 -8.94 -14.06
C ARG A 80 12.02 -7.92 -13.82
N GLU A 81 11.02 -7.89 -14.70
CA GLU A 81 9.90 -6.95 -14.54
C GLU A 81 9.14 -7.20 -13.23
N LEU A 82 9.04 -8.46 -12.78
CA LEU A 82 8.40 -8.78 -11.49
C LEU A 82 9.19 -8.22 -10.29
N VAL A 83 10.53 -8.32 -10.33
CA VAL A 83 11.38 -7.72 -9.29
C VAL A 83 11.27 -6.20 -9.32
N GLU A 84 11.38 -5.58 -10.50
CA GLU A 84 11.28 -4.12 -10.66
C GLU A 84 9.92 -3.60 -10.18
N ASP A 85 8.84 -4.34 -10.43
CA ASP A 85 7.50 -3.96 -9.98
C ASP A 85 7.31 -4.14 -8.47
N ALA A 86 7.84 -5.21 -7.88
CA ALA A 86 7.84 -5.41 -6.43
C ALA A 86 8.65 -4.32 -5.69
N GLU A 87 9.79 -3.89 -6.25
CA GLU A 87 10.53 -2.74 -5.72
C GLU A 87 9.71 -1.44 -5.79
N ALA A 88 8.96 -1.23 -6.88
CA ALA A 88 8.08 -0.08 -7.01
C ALA A 88 6.91 -0.12 -6.01
N ILE A 89 6.33 -1.29 -5.75
CA ILE A 89 5.29 -1.48 -4.72
C ILE A 89 5.84 -1.11 -3.34
N ARG A 90 7.05 -1.58 -2.99
CA ARG A 90 7.72 -1.18 -1.74
C ARG A 90 7.86 0.34 -1.64
N ASP A 91 8.24 1.01 -2.72
CA ASP A 91 8.40 2.46 -2.74
C ASP A 91 7.05 3.18 -2.62
N MET A 92 5.98 2.67 -3.27
CA MET A 92 4.61 3.17 -3.12
C MET A 92 4.08 3.04 -1.68
N LEU A 93 4.35 1.91 -1.02
CA LEU A 93 3.99 1.67 0.39
C LEU A 93 4.72 2.65 1.31
N ASN A 94 6.03 2.86 1.07
CA ASN A 94 6.82 3.81 1.83
C ASN A 94 6.34 5.25 1.65
N GLU A 95 6.01 5.66 0.43
CA GLU A 95 5.46 6.98 0.13
C GLU A 95 4.16 7.21 0.92
N LEU A 96 3.24 6.24 0.88
CA LEU A 96 1.98 6.30 1.62
C LEU A 96 2.20 6.42 3.13
N ALA A 97 3.05 5.55 3.70
CA ALA A 97 3.33 5.55 5.13
C ALA A 97 3.97 6.87 5.60
N VAL A 98 4.89 7.44 4.81
CA VAL A 98 5.53 8.72 5.09
C VAL A 98 4.52 9.87 5.02
N ALA A 99 3.67 9.91 3.98
CA ALA A 99 2.69 10.97 3.82
C ALA A 99 1.71 11.02 5.00
N LEU A 100 1.20 9.86 5.41
CA LEU A 100 0.32 9.72 6.58
C LEU A 100 1.00 10.16 7.88
N THR A 101 2.26 9.75 8.08
CA THR A 101 3.03 10.11 9.29
C THR A 101 3.32 11.60 9.37
N VAL A 102 3.72 12.22 8.25
CA VAL A 102 4.01 13.65 8.17
C VAL A 102 2.75 14.49 8.42
N ALA A 103 1.59 14.07 7.91
CA ALA A 103 0.33 14.77 8.16
C ALA A 103 -0.04 14.75 9.65
N ALA A 104 0.03 13.59 10.30
CA ALA A 104 -0.25 13.47 11.73
C ALA A 104 0.68 14.30 12.61
N ALA A 105 1.97 14.39 12.26
CA ALA A 105 2.93 15.23 12.98
C ALA A 105 2.61 16.73 12.86
N LYS A 106 2.06 17.18 11.73
CA LYS A 106 1.66 18.58 11.53
C LYS A 106 0.44 18.94 12.38
N GLU A 107 -0.56 18.05 12.47
CA GLU A 107 -1.76 18.26 13.29
C GLU A 107 -1.43 18.40 14.79
N GLY A 108 -0.54 17.54 15.29
CA GLY A 108 -0.07 17.58 16.68
C GLY A 108 0.77 18.82 17.01
N ALA A 109 1.39 19.47 16.02
CA ALA A 109 2.15 20.71 16.20
C ALA A 109 1.28 21.98 16.17
N THR A 110 0.06 21.89 15.63
CA THR A 110 -0.89 23.01 15.54
C THR A 110 -1.98 23.00 16.61
N SER A 111 -2.00 21.99 17.49
CA SER A 111 -2.94 21.84 18.61
C SER A 111 -2.31 22.30 19.93
#